data_AF-A0A7W7QZG4-F1
#
_entry.id   AF-A0A7W7QZG4-F1
#
_cell.length_a   1.000
_cell.length_b   1.000
_cell.length_c   1.000
_cell.angle_alpha   90.00
_cell.angle_beta   90.00
_cell.angle_gamma   90.00
#
_symmetry.space_group_name_H-M   'P 1'
#
loop_
_entity.id
_entity.type
_entity.pdbx_description
1 polymer ?
#
loop_
_entity_poly.entity_id
_entity_poly.type
_entity_poly.pdbx_seq_one_letter_code
_entity_poly.pdbx_strand_id
1 'polypeptide(L)'
;MPEIPQELRSLFSDDELAQIAEHRIRVGGTTERDAVELAVAWTGNVRKIDADRSLPSSDRSVWSEHDLAGTLFLRDHLESALNRLPGALRERLIGYVGAADERYRSFTVSDSGQRIEKIAEVDATGRSWWWFRVPSSGPIAEDLARY
;
A
#
# COMPACT_ATOMS: atom_id res chain seq x y z
N MET A 1 -17.50 -5.93 0.65
CA MET A 1 -16.06 -6.07 0.35
C MET A 1 -15.77 -5.32 -0.93
N PRO A 2 -14.61 -4.65 -1.08
CA PRO A 2 -14.21 -4.12 -2.38
C PRO A 2 -14.17 -5.27 -3.40
N GLU A 3 -14.66 -5.02 -4.60
CA GLU A 3 -14.65 -5.99 -5.68
C GLU A 3 -13.20 -6.34 -6.07
N ILE A 4 -12.90 -7.63 -6.20
CA ILE A 4 -11.58 -8.08 -6.64
C ILE A 4 -11.45 -7.75 -8.13
N PRO A 5 -10.44 -6.97 -8.57
CA PRO A 5 -10.24 -6.66 -9.98
C PRO A 5 -10.10 -7.93 -10.82
N GLN A 6 -10.69 -7.93 -12.02
CA GLN A 6 -10.67 -9.09 -12.93
C GLN A 6 -9.25 -9.60 -13.22
N GLU A 7 -8.28 -8.68 -13.31
CA GLU A 7 -6.86 -9.01 -13.49
C GLU A 7 -6.35 -9.89 -12.35
N LEU A 8 -6.59 -9.51 -11.09
CA LEU A 8 -6.19 -10.32 -9.94
C LEU A 8 -7.01 -11.61 -9.85
N ARG A 9 -8.32 -11.53 -10.13
CA ARG A 9 -9.20 -12.69 -10.13
C ARG A 9 -8.73 -13.78 -11.10
N SER A 10 -8.19 -13.38 -12.26
CA SER A 10 -7.68 -14.29 -13.28
C SER A 10 -6.43 -15.08 -12.86
N LEU A 11 -5.75 -14.67 -11.78
CA LEU A 11 -4.54 -15.33 -11.28
C LEU A 11 -4.82 -16.55 -10.41
N PHE A 12 -6.06 -16.69 -9.91
CA PHE A 12 -6.43 -17.68 -8.90
C PHE A 12 -7.76 -18.33 -9.22
N SER A 13 -7.81 -19.65 -9.04
CA SER A 13 -9.06 -20.39 -8.96
C SER A 13 -9.84 -20.05 -7.68
N ASP A 14 -11.09 -20.50 -7.61
CA ASP A 14 -11.97 -20.27 -6.44
C ASP A 14 -11.43 -20.95 -5.19
N ASP A 15 -10.91 -22.18 -5.34
CA ASP A 15 -10.29 -22.94 -4.24
C ASP A 15 -9.02 -22.24 -3.72
N GLU A 16 -8.22 -21.67 -4.63
CA GLU A 16 -7.02 -20.91 -4.24
C GLU A 16 -7.37 -19.59 -3.54
N LEU A 17 -8.44 -18.91 -3.96
CA LEU A 17 -8.94 -17.73 -3.23
C LEU A 17 -9.47 -18.10 -1.85
N ALA A 18 -10.19 -19.22 -1.73
CA ALA A 18 -10.63 -19.72 -0.44
C ALA A 18 -9.43 -20.03 0.47
N GLN A 19 -8.40 -20.67 -0.07
CA GLN A 19 -7.15 -20.93 0.65
C GLN A 19 -6.45 -19.65 1.09
N ILE A 20 -6.39 -18.60 0.25
CA ILE A 20 -5.82 -17.30 0.65
C ILE A 20 -6.64 -16.68 1.79
N ALA A 21 -7.97 -16.80 1.75
CA ALA A 21 -8.86 -16.27 2.78
C ALA A 21 -8.70 -16.96 4.15
N GLU A 22 -8.15 -18.18 4.21
CA GLU A 22 -7.80 -18.85 5.48
C GLU A 22 -6.60 -18.19 6.18
N HIS A 23 -5.76 -17.44 5.46
CA HIS A 23 -4.55 -16.80 5.96
C HIS A 23 -4.74 -15.33 6.34
N ARG A 24 -5.93 -14.98 6.86
CA ARG A 24 -6.25 -13.63 7.29
C ARG A 24 -5.34 -13.13 8.40
N ILE A 25 -5.05 -11.83 8.36
CA ILE A 25 -4.29 -11.13 9.39
C ILE A 25 -5.12 -9.98 9.97
N ARG A 26 -4.84 -9.65 11.24
CA ARG A 26 -5.43 -8.50 11.91
C ARG A 26 -4.73 -7.22 11.46
N VAL A 27 -5.49 -6.25 10.96
CA VAL A 27 -4.98 -4.96 10.45
C VAL A 27 -5.37 -3.76 11.32
N GLY A 28 -6.16 -4.00 12.38
CA GLY A 28 -6.53 -2.97 13.36
C GLY A 28 -7.87 -3.27 14.02
N GLY A 29 -8.05 -2.90 15.28
CA GLY A 29 -9.30 -3.16 16.01
C GLY A 29 -9.69 -4.64 15.89
N THR A 30 -10.92 -4.95 15.51
CA THR A 30 -11.41 -6.31 15.20
C THR A 30 -11.35 -6.67 13.71
N THR A 31 -10.71 -5.83 12.88
CA THR A 31 -10.68 -5.98 11.43
C THR A 31 -9.61 -6.96 11.01
N GLU A 32 -10.01 -7.95 10.22
CA GLU A 32 -9.12 -8.88 9.55
C GLU A 32 -9.21 -8.74 8.04
N ARG A 33 -8.08 -8.95 7.36
CA ARG A 33 -7.96 -8.89 5.91
C ARG A 33 -7.08 -10.03 5.42
N ASP A 34 -7.41 -10.58 4.26
CA ASP A 34 -6.51 -11.49 3.54
C ASP A 34 -5.55 -10.73 2.61
N ALA A 35 -4.58 -11.46 2.05
CA ALA A 35 -3.56 -10.88 1.20
C ALA A 35 -4.14 -10.28 -0.10
N VAL A 36 -5.25 -10.82 -0.62
CA VAL A 36 -5.90 -10.31 -1.84
C VAL A 36 -6.55 -8.96 -1.55
N GLU A 37 -7.32 -8.85 -0.47
CA GLU A 37 -7.92 -7.59 -0.06
C GLU A 37 -6.86 -6.50 0.16
N LEU A 38 -5.72 -6.85 0.78
CA LEU A 38 -4.62 -5.94 1.01
C LEU A 38 -3.90 -5.53 -0.28
N ALA A 39 -3.73 -6.46 -1.24
CA ALA A 39 -3.13 -6.16 -2.55
C ALA A 39 -4.02 -5.22 -3.39
N VAL A 40 -5.34 -5.42 -3.34
CA VAL A 40 -6.31 -4.53 -3.98
C VAL A 40 -6.26 -3.13 -3.34
N ALA A 41 -6.26 -3.06 -2.01
CA ALA A 41 -6.16 -1.80 -1.30
C ALA A 41 -4.84 -1.07 -1.62
N TRP A 42 -3.69 -1.77 -1.60
CA TRP A 42 -2.40 -1.16 -1.94
C TRP A 42 -2.39 -0.59 -3.36
N THR A 43 -2.88 -1.37 -4.33
CA THR A 43 -2.96 -0.94 -5.73
C THR A 43 -3.88 0.28 -5.89
N GLY A 44 -5.03 0.28 -5.20
CA GLY A 44 -5.96 1.40 -5.19
C GLY A 44 -5.34 2.66 -4.58
N ASN A 45 -4.66 2.52 -3.44
CA ASN A 45 -4.00 3.61 -2.74
C ASN A 45 -2.88 4.24 -3.60
N VAL A 46 -2.02 3.42 -4.21
CA VAL A 46 -0.97 3.90 -5.12
C VAL A 46 -1.56 4.67 -6.29
N ARG A 47 -2.66 4.17 -6.90
CA ARG A 47 -3.35 4.86 -8.00
C ARG A 47 -3.95 6.19 -7.55
N LYS A 48 -4.57 6.23 -6.37
CA LYS A 48 -5.16 7.45 -5.80
C LYS A 48 -4.11 8.50 -5.53
N ILE A 49 -3.02 8.13 -4.85
CA ILE A 49 -1.89 9.02 -4.58
C ILE A 49 -1.33 9.58 -5.88
N ASP A 50 -1.12 8.73 -6.88
CA ASP A 50 -0.56 9.18 -8.16
C ASP A 50 -1.49 10.16 -8.90
N ALA A 51 -2.80 9.90 -8.89
CA ALA A 51 -3.80 10.78 -9.50
C ALA A 51 -3.87 12.15 -8.80
N ASP A 52 -3.86 12.15 -7.46
CA ASP A 52 -3.96 13.37 -6.64
C ASP A 52 -2.81 14.34 -6.85
N ARG A 53 -1.66 13.86 -7.34
CA ARG A 53 -0.51 14.72 -7.65
C ARG A 53 -0.81 15.82 -8.65
N SER A 54 -1.84 15.64 -9.46
CA SER A 54 -2.29 16.61 -10.46
C SER A 54 -3.35 17.59 -9.95
N LEU A 55 -3.83 17.40 -8.72
CA LEU A 55 -4.88 18.21 -8.11
C LEU A 55 -4.28 19.27 -7.16
N PRO A 56 -4.95 20.42 -6.98
CA PRO A 56 -4.51 21.44 -6.03
C PRO A 56 -4.73 20.96 -4.59
N SER A 57 -3.87 21.38 -3.66
CA SER A 57 -3.97 21.07 -2.22
C SER A 57 -5.24 21.61 -1.54
N SER A 58 -5.99 22.51 -2.20
CA SER A 58 -7.29 22.98 -1.72
C SER A 58 -8.47 22.06 -2.08
N ASP A 59 -8.25 21.08 -2.96
CA ASP A 59 -9.27 20.09 -3.32
C ASP A 59 -9.52 19.15 -2.13
N ARG A 60 -10.77 19.06 -1.68
CA ARG A 60 -11.13 18.29 -0.48
C ARG A 60 -11.08 16.78 -0.66
N SER A 61 -10.90 16.30 -1.88
CA SER A 61 -10.80 14.87 -2.18
C SER A 61 -9.37 14.33 -2.13
N VAL A 62 -8.35 15.21 -2.11
CA VAL A 62 -6.95 14.80 -2.13
C VAL A 62 -6.54 14.17 -0.82
N TRP A 63 -5.65 13.20 -0.91
CA TRP A 63 -5.04 12.58 0.24
C TRP A 63 -3.90 13.41 0.81
N SER A 64 -3.73 13.33 2.13
CA SER A 64 -2.71 14.04 2.90
C SER A 64 -1.54 13.11 3.24
N GLU A 65 -0.55 13.66 3.94
CA GLU A 65 0.58 12.93 4.50
C GLU A 65 0.16 11.82 5.48
N HIS A 66 -0.99 11.98 6.15
CA HIS A 66 -1.54 10.96 7.03
C HIS A 66 -2.11 9.77 6.24
N ASP A 67 -2.74 10.02 5.09
CA ASP A 67 -3.20 8.96 4.19
C ASP A 67 -2.02 8.19 3.57
N LEU A 68 -0.91 8.88 3.30
CA LEU A 68 0.34 8.23 2.93
C LEU A 68 0.83 7.32 4.06
N ALA A 69 0.92 7.81 5.30
CA ALA A 69 1.32 6.99 6.44
C ALA A 69 0.44 5.73 6.58
N GLY A 70 -0.89 5.88 6.51
CA GLY A 70 -1.83 4.76 6.52
C GLY A 70 -1.60 3.76 5.38
N THR A 71 -1.27 4.27 4.19
CA THR A 71 -0.92 3.46 3.01
C THR A 71 0.37 2.64 3.20
N LEU A 72 1.36 3.17 3.91
CA LEU A 72 2.60 2.46 4.20
C LEU A 72 2.41 1.36 5.26
N PHE A 73 1.60 1.62 6.30
CA PHE A 73 1.19 0.56 7.24
C PHE A 73 0.40 -0.55 6.55
N LEU A 74 -0.50 -0.21 5.62
CA LEU A 74 -1.19 -1.20 4.80
C LEU A 74 -0.20 -2.06 4.00
N ARG A 75 0.89 -1.48 3.50
CA ARG A 75 1.93 -2.23 2.77
C ARG A 75 2.73 -3.17 3.68
N ASP A 76 2.96 -2.81 4.94
CA ASP A 76 3.55 -3.69 5.97
C ASP A 76 2.62 -4.88 6.29
N HIS A 77 1.32 -4.61 6.39
CA HIS A 77 0.30 -5.66 6.56
C HIS A 77 0.26 -6.58 5.33
N LEU A 78 0.31 -6.04 4.12
CA LEU A 78 0.38 -6.83 2.90
C LEU A 78 1.62 -7.73 2.88
N GLU A 79 2.80 -7.21 3.22
CA GLU A 79 4.02 -8.03 3.35
C GLU A 79 3.83 -9.15 4.37
N SER A 80 3.26 -8.84 5.53
CA SER A 80 2.97 -9.83 6.57
C SER A 80 2.00 -10.91 6.11
N ALA A 81 0.97 -10.56 5.35
CA ALA A 81 0.00 -11.50 4.79
C ALA A 81 0.64 -12.38 3.71
N LEU A 82 1.44 -11.79 2.80
CA LEU A 82 2.18 -12.52 1.76
C LEU A 82 3.13 -13.55 2.37
N ASN A 83 3.79 -13.23 3.48
CA ASN A 83 4.71 -14.13 4.17
C ASN A 83 4.02 -15.35 4.82
N ARG A 84 2.69 -15.35 4.94
CA ARG A 84 1.92 -16.49 5.47
C ARG A 84 1.39 -17.43 4.38
N LEU A 85 1.45 -17.02 3.10
CA LEU A 85 0.90 -17.80 2.01
C LEU A 85 1.82 -18.94 1.56
N PRO A 86 1.25 -20.06 1.05
CA PRO A 86 2.00 -21.07 0.33
C PRO A 86 2.79 -20.48 -0.85
N GLY A 87 3.98 -21.02 -1.13
CA GLY A 87 4.94 -20.45 -2.09
C GLY A 87 4.35 -20.08 -3.46
N ALA A 88 3.60 -20.98 -4.08
CA ALA A 88 3.01 -20.73 -5.40
C ALA A 88 1.91 -19.65 -5.41
N LEU A 89 1.17 -19.48 -4.31
CA LEU A 89 0.18 -18.41 -4.15
C LEU A 89 0.87 -17.07 -3.88
N ARG A 90 1.88 -17.11 -3.00
CA ARG A 90 2.72 -15.97 -2.66
C ARG A 90 3.40 -15.40 -3.90
N GLU A 91 4.05 -16.23 -4.71
CA GLU A 91 4.78 -15.79 -5.92
C GLU A 91 3.88 -15.07 -6.92
N ARG A 92 2.70 -15.64 -7.22
CA ARG A 92 1.72 -14.99 -8.11
C ARG A 92 1.24 -13.65 -7.57
N LEU A 93 0.94 -13.58 -6.27
CA LEU A 93 0.46 -12.34 -5.66
C LEU A 93 1.57 -11.29 -5.55
N ILE A 94 2.81 -11.68 -5.30
CA ILE A 94 3.99 -10.79 -5.39
C ILE A 94 4.11 -10.22 -6.80
N GLY A 95 3.92 -11.03 -7.85
CA GLY A 95 3.93 -10.55 -9.23
C GLY A 95 2.90 -9.44 -9.49
N TYR A 96 1.67 -9.62 -8.99
CA TYR A 96 0.63 -8.60 -9.08
C TYR A 96 0.99 -7.32 -8.29
N VAL A 97 1.46 -7.47 -7.05
CA VAL A 97 1.87 -6.34 -6.19
C VAL A 97 3.07 -5.59 -6.77
N GLY A 98 3.95 -6.28 -7.48
CA GLY A 98 5.13 -5.72 -8.14
C GLY A 98 4.79 -4.55 -9.07
N ALA A 99 3.70 -4.64 -9.84
CA ALA A 99 3.26 -3.56 -10.72
C ALA A 99 2.85 -2.29 -9.95
N ALA A 100 2.18 -2.46 -8.80
CA ALA A 100 1.84 -1.33 -7.92
C ALA A 100 3.10 -0.76 -7.25
N ASP A 101 4.04 -1.61 -6.82
CA ASP A 101 5.32 -1.19 -6.23
C ASP A 101 6.18 -0.41 -7.24
N GLU A 102 6.24 -0.85 -8.51
CA GLU A 102 6.92 -0.14 -9.60
C GLU A 102 6.27 1.22 -9.89
N ARG A 103 4.94 1.26 -9.96
CA ARG A 103 4.21 2.53 -10.12
C ARG A 103 4.52 3.47 -8.96
N TYR A 104 4.45 3.00 -7.72
CA TYR A 104 4.79 3.80 -6.55
C TYR A 104 6.21 4.37 -6.65
N ARG A 105 7.20 3.56 -7.05
CA ARG A 105 8.58 4.02 -7.27
C ARG A 105 8.69 5.08 -8.37
N SER A 106 7.89 4.99 -9.42
CA SER A 106 7.97 5.87 -10.59
C SER A 106 7.65 7.34 -10.28
N PHE A 107 6.83 7.62 -9.26
CA PHE A 107 6.45 8.97 -8.89
C PHE A 107 6.97 9.45 -7.54
N THR A 108 7.57 8.55 -6.77
CA THR A 108 8.18 8.89 -5.48
C THR A 108 9.68 9.10 -5.61
N VAL A 109 10.23 9.91 -4.73
CA VAL A 109 11.68 10.09 -4.55
C VAL A 109 12.11 9.49 -3.22
N SER A 110 13.41 9.24 -3.07
CA SER A 110 13.96 8.82 -1.78
C SER A 110 13.78 9.94 -0.75
N ASP A 111 13.23 9.59 0.39
CA ASP A 111 13.17 10.41 1.60
C ASP A 111 14.11 9.78 2.64
N SER A 112 14.69 10.59 3.52
CA SER A 112 15.51 10.06 4.62
C SER A 112 14.71 9.16 5.57
N GLY A 113 13.38 9.13 5.44
CA GLY A 113 12.43 8.44 6.32
C GLY A 113 11.91 9.36 7.43
N GLN A 114 12.67 10.41 7.77
CA GLN A 114 12.45 11.24 8.95
C GLN A 114 11.12 11.97 8.97
N ARG A 115 10.63 12.42 7.81
CA ARG A 115 9.35 13.14 7.74
C ARG A 115 8.19 12.20 8.01
N ILE A 116 8.19 11.06 7.34
CA ILE A 116 7.14 10.04 7.48
C ILE A 116 7.19 9.39 8.86
N GLU A 117 8.36 9.15 9.44
CA GLU A 117 8.52 8.71 10.83
C GLU A 117 7.79 9.63 11.81
N LYS A 118 7.99 10.95 11.66
CA LYS A 118 7.37 11.96 12.52
C LYS A 118 5.85 11.99 12.38
N ILE A 119 5.33 11.85 11.17
CA ILE A 119 3.89 11.88 10.88
C ILE A 119 3.20 10.58 11.33
N ALA A 120 3.84 9.45 11.09
CA ALA A 120 3.34 8.14 11.44
C ALA A 120 3.58 7.77 12.92
N GLU A 121 4.35 8.58 13.64
CA GLU A 121 4.77 8.36 15.03
C GLU A 121 5.44 6.98 15.22
N VAL A 122 6.31 6.61 14.29
CA VAL A 122 7.03 5.33 14.31
C VAL A 122 8.52 5.50 14.04
N ASP A 123 9.29 4.53 14.51
CA ASP A 123 10.66 4.31 14.06
C ASP A 123 10.64 3.56 12.72
N ALA A 124 11.24 4.14 11.67
CA ALA A 124 11.42 3.50 10.37
C ALA A 124 12.76 2.75 10.27
N THR A 125 13.60 2.79 11.30
CA THR A 125 14.82 1.97 11.38
C THR A 125 14.47 0.50 11.16
N GLY A 126 15.06 -0.10 10.12
CA GLY A 126 14.84 -1.50 9.78
C GLY A 126 13.51 -1.80 9.06
N ARG A 127 12.70 -0.79 8.73
CA ARG A 127 11.51 -0.98 7.89
C ARG A 127 11.86 -1.20 6.42
N SER A 128 10.88 -1.67 5.67
CA SER A 128 11.00 -1.95 4.25
C SER A 128 11.08 -0.67 3.39
N TRP A 129 11.61 -0.81 2.18
CA TRP A 129 12.01 0.30 1.30
C TRP A 129 10.93 1.36 1.02
N TRP A 130 9.63 1.02 1.10
CA TRP A 130 8.54 1.96 0.84
C TRP A 130 8.45 3.08 1.87
N TRP A 131 8.93 2.86 3.09
CA TRP A 131 8.98 3.87 4.15
C TRP A 131 9.97 5.00 3.88
N PHE A 132 10.94 4.77 2.99
CA PHE A 132 11.96 5.74 2.62
C PHE A 132 11.63 6.45 1.31
N ARG A 133 10.33 6.59 1.00
CA ARG A 133 9.85 7.19 -0.24
C ARG A 133 8.63 8.05 -0.01
N VAL A 134 8.60 9.20 -0.68
CA VAL A 134 7.48 10.13 -0.67
C VAL A 134 7.17 10.63 -2.07
N PRO A 135 5.93 11.04 -2.38
CA PRO A 135 5.60 11.67 -3.65
C PRO A 135 6.52 12.85 -3.94
N SER A 136 6.98 12.94 -5.19
CA SER A 136 7.85 14.03 -5.67
C SER A 136 7.14 15.38 -5.85
N SER A 137 5.81 15.37 -5.83
CA SER A 137 4.94 16.49 -6.22
C SER A 137 3.53 16.27 -5.66
N GLY A 138 2.70 17.31 -5.70
CA GLY A 138 1.30 17.26 -5.31
C GLY A 138 1.04 17.55 -3.83
N PRO A 139 -0.23 17.40 -3.39
CA PRO A 139 -0.67 17.81 -2.05
C PRO A 139 0.17 17.20 -0.92
N ILE A 140 0.43 15.90 -0.98
CA ILE A 140 1.25 15.19 0.03
C ILE A 140 2.67 15.78 0.10
N ALA A 141 3.28 16.11 -1.04
CA ALA A 141 4.62 16.70 -1.07
C ALA A 141 4.63 18.12 -0.46
N GLU A 142 3.57 18.90 -0.69
CA GLU A 142 3.37 20.22 -0.09
C GLU A 142 3.17 20.15 1.43
N ASP A 143 2.39 19.18 1.91
CA ASP A 143 2.19 18.98 3.35
C ASP A 143 3.49 18.52 4.03
N LEU A 144 4.23 17.58 3.41
CA LEU A 144 5.53 17.12 3.91
C LEU A 144 6.60 18.21 3.96
N ALA A 145 6.52 19.23 3.09
CA ALA A 145 7.48 20.34 3.08
C ALA A 145 7.38 21.23 4.34
N ARG A 146 6.34 21.05 5.17
CA ARG A 146 6.18 21.75 6.46
C ARG A 146 6.97 21.10 7.60
N TYR A 147 7.67 19.99 7.33
CA TYR A 147 8.45 19.20 8.29
C TYR A 147 9.93 19.15 7.92
#